data_AF-A0A903VBU3-F1
#
_entry.id   AF-A0A903VBU3-F1
#
_cell.length_a   1.000
_cell.length_b   1.000
_cell.length_c   1.000
_cell.angle_alpha   90.00
_cell.angle_beta   90.00
_cell.angle_gamma   90.00
#
_symmetry.space_group_name_H-M   'P 1'
#
loop_
_entity.id
_entity.type
_entity.pdbx_description
1 polymer ?
#
loop_
_entity_poly.entity_id
_entity_poly.type
_entity_poly.pdbx_seq_one_letter_code
_entity_poly.pdbx_strand_id
1 'polypeptide(L)'
;MRLTISSLLFALVFVAFVRAQADQRISQAKCQDYSNWAKSNPSNCNRPASLILQNSVRVGDYPHVAFMGWKTENDPNDYNFLSFGSLISEQYILTVAHSTKFGQKKPDIVRLGAVDLNQKDQHVKDYEVSEVTPIQTIPHVGPTMISLWSGYVSP
;
A
#
# COMPACT_ATOMS: atom_id res chain seq x y z
N MET A 1 -20.88 -45.73 22.46
CA MET A 1 -20.55 -45.13 21.15
C MET A 1 -19.06 -45.36 20.89
N ARG A 2 -18.67 -46.24 19.95
CA ARG A 2 -17.25 -46.49 19.63
C ARG A 2 -16.86 -45.67 18.40
N LEU A 3 -16.06 -44.63 18.59
CA LEU A 3 -15.40 -43.91 17.49
C LEU A 3 -14.41 -44.87 16.82
N THR A 4 -14.59 -45.12 15.53
CA THR A 4 -13.65 -45.95 14.76
C THR A 4 -12.40 -45.13 14.42
N ILE A 5 -11.25 -45.79 14.32
CA ILE A 5 -9.99 -45.13 13.90
C ILE A 5 -10.17 -44.47 12.52
N SER A 6 -10.95 -45.09 11.63
CA SER A 6 -11.36 -44.53 10.34
C SER A 6 -12.10 -43.19 10.47
N SER A 7 -13.06 -43.08 11.40
CA SER A 7 -13.80 -41.82 11.66
C SER A 7 -12.88 -40.71 12.17
N LEU A 8 -11.91 -41.04 13.04
CA LEU A 8 -10.91 -40.08 13.53
C LEU A 8 -9.98 -39.61 12.41
N LEU A 9 -9.49 -40.51 11.55
CA LEU A 9 -8.65 -40.15 10.39
C LEU A 9 -9.41 -39.25 9.41
N PHE A 10 -10.66 -39.56 9.10
CA PHE A 10 -11.48 -38.75 8.20
C PHE A 10 -11.72 -37.34 8.77
N ALA A 11 -12.00 -37.24 10.08
CA ALA A 11 -12.14 -35.95 10.76
C ALA A 11 -10.84 -35.13 10.74
N LEU A 12 -9.68 -35.75 10.96
CA LEU A 12 -8.38 -35.07 10.91
C LEU A 12 -8.06 -34.56 9.50
N VAL A 13 -8.31 -35.35 8.45
CA VAL A 13 -8.13 -34.94 7.05
C VAL A 13 -9.07 -33.78 6.70
N PHE A 14 -10.35 -33.87 7.08
CA PHE A 14 -11.33 -32.81 6.83
C PHE A 14 -10.93 -31.50 7.55
N VAL A 15 -10.52 -31.57 8.82
CA VAL A 15 -10.07 -30.40 9.58
C VAL A 15 -8.77 -29.80 9.02
N ALA A 16 -7.84 -30.63 8.53
CA ALA A 16 -6.63 -30.15 7.86
C ALA A 16 -6.96 -29.43 6.53
N PHE A 17 -7.89 -29.97 5.74
CA PHE A 17 -8.35 -29.36 4.49
C PHE A 17 -9.05 -28.01 4.72
N VAL A 18 -9.95 -27.95 5.71
CA VAL A 18 -10.65 -26.70 6.10
C VAL A 18 -9.66 -25.63 6.57
N ARG A 19 -8.62 -26.00 7.34
CA ARG A 19 -7.56 -25.07 7.76
C ARG A 19 -6.73 -24.58 6.57
N ALA A 20 -6.30 -25.47 5.68
CA ALA A 20 -5.53 -25.11 4.50
C ALA A 20 -6.27 -24.13 3.57
N GLN A 21 -7.61 -24.21 3.47
CA GLN A 21 -8.40 -23.24 2.71
C GLN A 21 -8.64 -21.92 3.46
N ALA A 22 -8.71 -21.94 4.80
CA ALA A 22 -8.87 -20.72 5.60
C ALA A 22 -7.61 -19.82 5.61
N ASP A 23 -6.42 -20.38 5.37
CA ASP A 23 -5.14 -19.65 5.40
C ASP A 23 -4.88 -18.79 4.14
N GLN A 24 -5.59 -19.02 3.02
CA GLN A 24 -5.34 -18.27 1.78
C GLN A 24 -6.00 -16.88 1.80
N ARG A 25 -5.19 -15.85 2.08
CA ARG A 25 -5.61 -14.44 2.05
C ARG A 25 -6.13 -14.02 0.66
N ILE A 26 -7.15 -13.16 0.63
CA ILE A 26 -7.72 -12.60 -0.62
C ILE A 26 -6.64 -11.94 -1.49
N SER A 27 -5.67 -11.26 -0.88
CA SER A 27 -4.53 -10.66 -1.59
C SER A 27 -3.62 -11.68 -2.27
N GLN A 28 -3.45 -12.87 -1.68
CA GLN A 28 -2.67 -13.98 -2.26
C GLN A 28 -3.42 -14.63 -3.43
N ALA A 29 -4.74 -14.83 -3.30
CA ALA A 29 -5.58 -15.27 -4.42
C ALA A 29 -5.53 -14.26 -5.58
N LYS A 30 -5.69 -12.96 -5.30
CA LYS A 30 -5.55 -11.91 -6.33
C LYS A 30 -4.16 -11.80 -6.94
N CYS A 31 -3.10 -12.02 -6.17
CA CYS A 31 -1.74 -12.10 -6.70
C CYS A 31 -1.59 -13.25 -7.71
N GLN A 32 -2.20 -14.42 -7.43
CA GLN A 32 -2.24 -15.54 -8.36
C GLN A 32 -3.08 -15.23 -9.61
N ASP A 33 -4.28 -14.65 -9.46
CA ASP A 33 -5.12 -14.19 -10.58
C ASP A 33 -4.33 -13.28 -11.52
N TYR A 34 -3.70 -12.22 -10.98
CA TYR A 34 -2.92 -11.25 -11.75
C TYR A 34 -1.66 -11.87 -12.36
N SER A 35 -0.97 -12.76 -11.65
CA SER A 35 0.21 -13.47 -12.18
C SER A 35 -0.15 -14.38 -13.35
N ASN A 36 -1.30 -15.05 -13.28
CA ASN A 36 -1.77 -15.93 -14.34
C ASN A 36 -2.26 -15.14 -15.55
N TRP A 37 -3.00 -14.04 -15.33
CA TRP A 37 -3.38 -13.11 -16.39
C TRP A 37 -2.15 -12.49 -17.09
N ALA A 38 -1.12 -12.09 -16.34
CA ALA A 38 0.12 -11.56 -16.90
C ALA A 38 0.83 -12.59 -17.81
N LYS A 39 0.83 -13.87 -17.43
CA LYS A 39 1.38 -14.97 -18.25
C LYS A 39 0.56 -15.22 -19.53
N SER A 40 -0.76 -15.08 -19.49
CA SER A 40 -1.62 -15.20 -20.69
C SER A 40 -1.57 -13.98 -21.60
N ASN A 41 -1.14 -12.83 -21.08
CA ASN A 41 -1.14 -11.55 -21.79
C ASN A 41 0.24 -10.87 -21.79
N PRO A 42 1.31 -11.55 -22.26
CA PRO A 42 2.68 -11.02 -22.20
C PRO A 42 2.85 -9.72 -23.01
N SER A 43 2.07 -9.52 -24.07
CA SER A 43 2.02 -8.28 -24.84
C SER A 43 1.49 -7.07 -24.05
N ASN A 44 0.66 -7.29 -23.02
CA ASN A 44 0.22 -6.24 -22.10
C ASN A 44 1.22 -6.03 -20.95
N CYS A 45 2.12 -6.99 -20.72
CA CYS A 45 3.26 -6.87 -19.82
C CYS A 45 4.50 -6.25 -20.50
N ASN A 46 4.49 -6.10 -21.83
CA ASN A 46 5.44 -5.21 -22.50
C ASN A 46 5.24 -3.80 -21.96
N ARG A 47 6.26 -3.31 -21.25
CA ARG A 47 6.29 -1.99 -20.62
C ARG A 47 5.82 -0.94 -21.63
N PRO A 48 4.68 -0.26 -21.42
CA PRO A 48 4.20 0.75 -22.35
C PRO A 48 5.25 1.86 -22.50
N ALA A 49 5.21 2.56 -23.64
CA ALA A 49 6.08 3.71 -23.90
C ALA A 49 6.08 4.66 -22.69
N SER A 50 7.26 5.21 -22.38
CA SER A 50 7.60 5.98 -21.18
C SER A 50 6.40 6.46 -20.35
N LEU A 51 6.22 5.91 -19.15
CA LEU A 51 5.23 6.32 -18.16
C LEU A 51 5.46 7.75 -17.59
N ILE A 52 6.34 8.53 -18.20
CA ILE A 52 6.37 9.98 -18.05
C ILE A 52 5.18 10.51 -18.85
N LEU A 53 4.19 11.09 -18.17
CA LEU A 53 3.10 11.82 -18.81
C LEU A 53 3.69 12.83 -19.81
N GLN A 54 3.48 12.59 -21.10
CA GLN A 54 3.87 13.52 -22.17
C GLN A 54 2.93 14.75 -22.23
N ASN A 55 1.83 14.70 -21.47
CA ASN A 55 0.82 15.74 -21.37
C ASN A 55 0.91 16.40 -19.99
N SER A 56 0.62 17.70 -19.90
CA SER A 56 0.54 18.41 -18.63
C SER A 56 -0.57 17.86 -17.73
N VAL A 57 -0.20 17.49 -16.50
CA VAL A 57 -1.15 17.18 -15.42
C VAL A 57 -1.89 18.45 -15.02
N ARG A 58 -3.19 18.35 -14.75
CA ARG A 58 -4.04 19.43 -14.23
C ARG A 58 -4.44 19.16 -12.78
N VAL A 59 -4.80 20.24 -12.08
CA VAL A 59 -5.39 20.15 -10.74
C VAL A 59 -6.66 19.30 -10.82
N GLY A 60 -6.68 18.19 -10.09
CA GLY A 60 -7.80 17.25 -10.05
C GLY A 60 -7.70 16.02 -10.96
N ASP A 61 -6.66 15.88 -11.79
CA ASP A 61 -6.47 14.65 -12.59
C ASP A 61 -6.13 13.44 -11.70
N TYR A 62 -5.34 13.66 -10.64
CA TYR A 62 -4.92 12.63 -9.68
C TYR A 62 -5.15 13.09 -8.23
N PRO A 63 -6.40 13.32 -7.80
CA PRO A 63 -6.72 13.98 -6.53
C PRO A 63 -6.37 13.14 -5.30
N HIS A 64 -6.10 11.84 -5.49
CA HIS A 64 -5.67 10.91 -4.46
C HIS A 64 -4.15 10.87 -4.28
N VAL A 65 -3.35 11.53 -5.13
CA VAL A 65 -1.88 11.52 -4.96
C VAL A 65 -1.48 12.35 -3.74
N ALA A 66 -0.68 11.72 -2.88
CA ALA A 66 -0.21 12.28 -1.63
C ALA A 66 1.32 12.27 -1.59
N PHE A 67 1.96 13.45 -1.59
CA PHE A 67 3.42 13.56 -1.54
C PHE A 67 3.91 13.62 -0.10
N MET A 68 4.88 12.79 0.26
CA MET A 68 5.48 12.74 1.60
C MET A 68 6.73 13.62 1.65
N GLY A 69 6.77 14.55 2.60
CA GLY A 69 7.83 15.55 2.76
C GLY A 69 8.60 15.41 4.07
N TRP A 70 9.91 15.60 4.00
CA TRP A 70 10.82 15.68 5.16
C TRP A 70 11.40 17.08 5.26
N LYS A 71 11.45 17.66 6.45
CA LYS A 71 12.05 18.99 6.67
C LYS A 71 13.51 19.00 6.25
N THR A 72 13.94 20.07 5.58
CA THR A 72 15.36 20.25 5.25
C THR A 72 16.17 20.60 6.50
N GLU A 73 17.48 20.32 6.48
CA GLU A 73 18.37 20.70 7.58
C GLU A 73 18.74 22.20 7.56
N ASN A 74 18.55 22.86 6.41
CA ASN A 74 18.95 24.26 6.18
C ASN A 74 17.82 25.27 6.45
N ASP A 75 16.57 24.89 6.16
CA ASP A 75 15.36 25.68 6.46
C ASP A 75 14.27 24.75 7.03
N PRO A 76 13.84 24.94 8.30
CA PRO A 76 12.79 24.13 8.93
C PRO A 76 11.38 24.38 8.36
N ASN A 77 11.21 25.39 7.49
CA ASN A 77 9.97 25.68 6.77
C ASN A 77 9.94 25.06 5.36
N ASP A 78 11.06 24.51 4.88
CA ASP A 78 11.16 23.85 3.58
C ASP A 78 11.16 22.33 3.71
N TYR A 79 10.67 21.64 2.67
CA TYR A 79 10.42 20.20 2.69
C TYR A 79 10.89 19.52 1.41
N ASN A 80 11.76 18.52 1.58
CA ASN A 80 12.15 17.59 0.52
C ASN A 80 11.06 16.53 0.33
N PHE A 81 10.36 16.56 -0.80
CA PHE A 81 9.36 15.56 -1.19
C PHE A 81 10.01 14.38 -1.92
N LEU A 82 10.31 13.32 -1.18
CA LEU A 82 11.13 12.19 -1.65
C LEU A 82 10.33 10.92 -1.96
N SER A 83 9.03 10.91 -1.69
CA SER A 83 8.15 9.76 -1.88
C SER A 83 6.68 10.17 -1.97
N PHE A 84 5.83 9.24 -2.37
CA PHE A 84 4.39 9.47 -2.52
C PHE A 84 3.56 8.25 -2.13
N GLY A 85 2.26 8.45 -1.99
CA GLY A 85 1.25 7.42 -1.76
C GLY A 85 -0.09 7.81 -2.38
N SER A 86 -1.11 7.00 -2.07
CA SER A 86 -2.50 7.22 -2.48
C SER A 86 -3.37 7.43 -1.24
N LEU A 87 -4.12 8.52 -1.21
CA LEU A 87 -5.14 8.80 -0.21
C LEU A 87 -6.28 7.78 -0.36
N ILE A 88 -6.41 6.87 0.60
CA ILE A 88 -7.43 5.80 0.62
C ILE A 88 -8.63 6.13 1.51
N SER A 89 -8.54 7.21 2.30
CA SER A 89 -9.61 7.80 3.10
C SER A 89 -9.19 9.21 3.53
N GLU A 90 -10.06 9.94 4.23
CA GLU A 90 -9.78 11.30 4.74
C GLU A 90 -8.53 11.40 5.65
N GLN A 91 -8.09 10.29 6.27
CA GLN A 91 -7.01 10.28 7.26
C GLN A 91 -5.89 9.28 6.95
N TYR A 92 -6.02 8.43 5.93
CA TYR A 92 -5.07 7.34 5.64
C TYR A 92 -4.54 7.38 4.22
N ILE A 93 -3.23 7.19 4.10
CA ILE A 93 -2.48 7.12 2.85
C ILE A 93 -1.81 5.76 2.74
N LEU A 94 -2.05 5.08 1.63
CA LEU A 94 -1.40 3.85 1.25
C LEU A 94 -0.13 4.16 0.47
N THR A 95 1.01 3.64 0.92
CA THR A 95 2.29 3.70 0.21
C THR A 95 3.06 2.40 0.42
N VAL A 96 4.24 2.27 -0.19
CA VAL A 96 5.15 1.14 0.00
C VAL A 96 6.03 1.35 1.23
N ALA A 97 6.30 0.28 1.99
CA ALA A 97 6.97 0.38 3.29
C ALA A 97 8.31 1.14 3.25
N HIS A 98 9.12 0.94 2.19
CA HIS A 98 10.41 1.63 2.06
C HIS A 98 10.28 3.14 1.78
N SER A 99 9.18 3.59 1.20
CA SER A 99 8.88 5.01 0.96
C SER A 99 8.43 5.77 2.22
N THR A 100 8.21 5.06 3.33
CA THR A 100 7.83 5.69 4.61
C THR A 100 9.02 6.18 5.44
N LYS A 101 10.26 6.04 4.95
CA LYS A 101 11.48 6.41 5.68
C LYS A 101 12.52 7.03 4.76
N PHE A 102 13.12 8.12 5.21
CA PHE A 102 14.36 8.64 4.68
C PHE A 102 15.42 8.63 5.78
N GLY A 103 16.51 7.89 5.57
CA GLY A 103 17.42 7.49 6.63
C GLY A 103 16.67 6.71 7.73
N GLN A 104 16.59 7.30 8.93
CA GLN A 104 15.83 6.75 10.07
C GLN A 104 14.58 7.58 10.44
N LYS A 105 14.21 8.60 9.65
CA LYS A 105 13.08 9.50 9.93
C LYS A 105 11.85 9.12 9.08
N LYS A 106 10.66 9.10 9.72
CA LYS A 106 9.37 9.17 9.02
C LYS A 106 9.21 10.53 8.32
N PRO A 107 8.29 10.71 7.35
CA PRO A 107 8.01 12.04 6.82
C PRO A 107 7.46 12.93 7.93
N ASP A 108 7.71 14.22 7.83
CA ASP A 108 7.16 15.23 8.73
C ASP A 108 5.73 15.59 8.30
N ILE A 109 5.51 15.73 6.99
CA ILE A 109 4.21 16.08 6.40
C ILE A 109 3.81 15.20 5.22
N VAL A 110 2.52 15.24 4.90
CA VAL A 110 1.98 14.91 3.59
C VAL A 110 1.39 16.16 2.96
N ARG A 111 1.73 16.40 1.69
CA ARG A 111 1.12 17.39 0.81
C ARG A 111 0.09 16.74 -0.11
N LEU A 112 -1.15 17.22 -0.05
CA LEU A 112 -2.23 16.87 -0.98
C LEU A 112 -2.47 18.01 -1.98
N GLY A 113 -2.95 17.68 -3.18
CA GLY A 113 -3.40 18.65 -4.18
C GLY A 113 -2.31 19.36 -5.00
N ALA A 114 -1.03 19.00 -4.81
CA ALA A 114 0.07 19.55 -5.60
C ALA A 114 0.10 18.94 -7.02
N VAL A 115 0.35 19.79 -8.02
CA VAL A 115 0.58 19.38 -9.41
C VAL A 115 2.05 19.53 -9.79
N ASP A 116 2.70 20.62 -9.32
CA ASP A 116 4.14 20.81 -9.43
C ASP A 116 4.73 21.15 -8.05
N LEU A 117 5.61 20.27 -7.54
CA LEU A 117 6.26 20.45 -6.25
C LEU A 117 7.25 21.63 -6.21
N ASN A 118 7.68 22.13 -7.37
CA ASN A 118 8.57 23.28 -7.50
C ASN A 118 7.81 24.62 -7.51
N GLN A 119 6.48 24.58 -7.67
CA GLN A 119 5.63 25.77 -7.69
C GLN A 119 4.88 25.92 -6.37
N LYS A 120 4.65 27.17 -5.95
CA LYS A 120 3.78 27.49 -4.81
C LYS A 120 2.32 27.46 -5.28
N ASP A 121 1.84 26.26 -5.62
CA ASP A 121 0.44 25.98 -5.97
C ASP A 121 -0.51 26.47 -4.85
N GLN A 122 -1.51 27.27 -5.19
CA GLN A 122 -2.46 27.85 -4.21
C GLN A 122 -3.43 26.82 -3.60
N HIS A 123 -3.45 25.60 -4.12
CA HIS A 123 -4.42 24.56 -3.75
C HIS A 123 -3.83 23.43 -2.91
N VAL A 124 -2.55 23.52 -2.54
CA VAL A 124 -1.90 22.50 -1.71
C VAL A 124 -2.36 22.57 -0.26
N LYS A 125 -2.44 21.41 0.39
CA LYS A 125 -2.65 21.30 1.84
C LYS A 125 -1.65 20.34 2.45
N ASP A 126 -0.96 20.81 3.47
CA ASP A 126 0.02 20.05 4.22
C ASP A 126 -0.59 19.57 5.54
N TYR A 127 -0.37 18.29 5.85
CA TYR A 127 -0.86 17.62 7.06
C TYR A 127 0.32 16.94 7.76
N GLU A 128 0.46 17.11 9.07
CA GLU A 128 1.51 16.45 9.84
C GLU A 128 1.28 14.94 9.92
N VAL A 129 2.35 14.15 9.75
CA VAL A 129 2.27 12.69 9.86
C VAL A 129 2.26 12.29 11.33
N SER A 130 1.11 11.86 11.86
CA SER A 130 0.99 11.35 13.23
C SER A 130 1.78 10.06 13.44
N GLU A 131 1.50 9.02 12.66
CA GLU A 131 2.11 7.70 12.75
C GLU A 131 2.49 7.14 11.38
N VAL A 132 3.45 6.22 11.36
CA VAL A 132 3.71 5.31 10.24
C VAL A 132 3.56 3.90 10.77
N THR A 133 2.52 3.18 10.33
CA THR A 133 2.24 1.81 10.75
C THR A 133 2.77 0.82 9.69
N PRO A 134 3.95 0.20 9.88
CA PRO A 134 4.42 -0.85 8.98
C PRO A 134 3.64 -2.14 9.19
N ILE A 135 3.42 -2.90 8.12
CA ILE A 135 2.91 -4.28 8.25
C ILE A 135 3.98 -5.17 8.88
N GLN A 136 3.57 -6.00 9.84
CA GLN A 136 4.37 -7.14 10.28
C GLN A 136 4.55 -8.11 9.11
N THR A 137 5.77 -8.21 8.60
CA THR A 137 6.14 -9.14 7.55
C THR A 137 5.97 -10.58 8.05
N ILE A 138 5.23 -11.41 7.29
CA ILE A 138 5.39 -12.87 7.40
C ILE A 138 6.85 -13.16 7.01
N PRO A 139 7.66 -13.84 7.84
CA PRO A 139 9.11 -13.96 7.66
C PRO A 139 9.58 -14.75 6.42
N HIS A 140 8.65 -15.15 5.55
CA HIS A 140 8.89 -15.96 4.35
C HIS A 140 8.42 -15.29 3.05
N VAL A 141 7.84 -14.09 3.12
CA VAL A 141 7.31 -13.36 1.95
C VAL A 141 8.00 -12.00 1.86
N GLY A 142 8.67 -11.75 0.73
CA GLY A 142 9.30 -10.47 0.43
C GLY A 142 8.30 -9.30 0.39
N PRO A 143 8.78 -8.05 0.43
CA PRO A 143 7.95 -6.87 0.70
C PRO A 143 6.97 -6.57 -0.44
N THR A 144 5.75 -7.11 -0.36
CA THR A 144 4.70 -6.95 -1.39
C THR A 144 3.34 -6.59 -0.78
N MET A 145 3.07 -5.28 -0.78
CA MET A 145 1.75 -4.62 -0.71
C MET A 145 1.00 -4.63 0.63
N ILE A 146 0.23 -3.56 0.89
CA ILE A 146 -0.23 -3.16 2.24
C ILE A 146 -1.76 -3.03 2.34
N SER A 147 -2.33 -3.63 3.40
CA SER A 147 -3.66 -3.49 4.03
C SER A 147 -3.75 -4.55 5.17
N LEU A 148 -4.62 -4.54 6.20
CA LEU A 148 -5.66 -3.63 6.71
C LEU A 148 -6.06 -4.11 8.14
N TRP A 149 -6.22 -3.26 9.17
CA TRP A 149 -7.21 -3.55 10.24
C TRP A 149 -7.71 -2.35 11.08
N SER A 150 -8.77 -2.64 11.85
CA SER A 150 -9.80 -1.81 12.47
C SER A 150 -9.45 -1.21 13.85
N GLY A 151 -10.07 -0.07 14.15
CA GLY A 151 -10.24 0.51 15.48
C GLY A 151 -11.56 1.27 15.57
N TYR A 152 -12.47 0.84 16.44
CA TYR A 152 -13.82 1.38 16.58
C TYR A 152 -13.81 2.74 17.30
N VAL A 153 -14.56 3.73 16.81
CA VAL A 153 -14.91 4.94 17.58
C VAL A 153 -16.41 5.23 17.40
N SER A 154 -17.13 5.13 18.51
CA SER A 154 -18.55 5.53 18.66
C SER A 154 -18.65 7.05 18.90
N PRO A 155 -19.86 7.66 18.79
CA PRO A 155 -20.10 8.93 18.12
C PRO A 155 -19.52 10.18 18.80
#